data_AF-M3GVM5-F1
#
_entry.id   AF-M3GVM5-F1
#
_cell.length_a   1.000
_cell.length_b   1.000
_cell.length_c   1.000
_cell.angle_alpha   90.00
_cell.angle_beta   90.00
_cell.angle_gamma   90.00
#
_symmetry.space_group_name_H-M   'P 1'
#
loop_
_entity.id
_entity.type
_entity.pdbx_description
1 polymer ?
#
loop_
_entity_poly.entity_id
_entity_poly.type
_entity_poly.pdbx_seq_one_letter_code
_entity_poly.pdbx_strand_id
1 'polypeptide(L)' 'MIYHESGNLNEKVKYVHGLEEGEWLKYFDTGDLQYRVTFVKGVGTMQERYESGKLKERKYRNNF' A
#
# COMPACT_ATOMS: atom_id res chain seq x y z
N MET A 1 14.13 -11.23 -7.04
CA MET A 1 12.85 -11.85 -7.45
C MET A 1 11.75 -11.39 -6.52
N ILE A 2 10.91 -10.44 -6.92
CA ILE A 2 9.52 -10.27 -6.47
C ILE A 2 8.73 -9.70 -7.67
N TYR A 3 8.17 -10.60 -8.49
CA TYR A 3 6.78 -10.59 -9.02
C TYR A 3 6.01 -9.25 -8.95
N HIS A 4 5.39 -8.64 -9.98
CA HIS A 4 4.88 -9.08 -11.29
C HIS A 4 4.66 -7.87 -12.22
N GLU A 5 4.64 -8.17 -13.52
CA GLU A 5 4.02 -7.45 -14.64
C GLU A 5 2.84 -6.52 -14.31
N SER A 6 2.84 -5.37 -14.97
CA SER A 6 1.66 -4.66 -15.51
C SER A 6 0.48 -4.41 -14.56
N GLY A 7 0.71 -3.62 -13.52
CA GLY A 7 -0.33 -2.78 -12.94
C GLY A 7 0.37 -1.55 -12.37
N ASN A 8 -0.01 -0.35 -12.82
CA ASN A 8 0.63 0.92 -12.44
C ASN A 8 0.71 1.06 -10.90
N LEU A 9 1.79 0.56 -10.29
CA LEU A 9 2.08 0.69 -8.88
C LEU A 9 2.72 2.07 -8.71
N ASN A 10 2.02 2.99 -8.06
CA ASN A 10 2.56 4.31 -7.74
C ASN A 10 2.99 4.28 -6.28
N GLU A 11 4.30 4.13 -6.07
CA GLU A 11 4.90 4.06 -4.74
C GLU A 11 5.44 5.44 -4.37
N LYS A 12 4.88 6.08 -3.34
CA LYS A 12 5.42 7.31 -2.73
C LYS A 12 5.89 6.99 -1.32
N VAL A 13 6.87 6.09 -1.21
CA VAL A 13 7.53 5.79 0.06
C VAL A 13 8.69 6.74 0.25
N LYS A 14 8.75 7.35 1.43
CA LYS A 14 9.93 8.04 1.92
C LYS A 14 10.47 7.25 3.11
N TYR A 15 11.76 7.32 3.32
CA TYR A 15 12.37 6.80 4.53
C TYR A 15 12.74 8.01 5.39
N VAL A 16 12.08 8.16 6.52
CA VAL A 16 12.34 9.26 7.46
C VAL A 16 12.90 8.64 8.74
N HIS A 17 14.13 9.01 9.10
CA HIS A 17 14.86 8.43 10.25
C HIS A 17 15.02 6.90 10.22
N GLY A 18 15.13 6.30 9.03
CA GLY A 18 15.24 4.84 8.88
C GLY A 18 13.92 4.09 9.03
N LEU A 19 12.81 4.80 9.23
CA LEU A 19 11.46 4.25 9.24
C LEU A 19 10.79 4.52 7.90
N GLU A 20 10.07 3.51 7.40
CA GLU A 20 9.20 3.63 6.24
C GLU A 20 8.08 4.62 6.55
N GLU A 21 7.98 5.68 5.75
CA GLU A 21 7.03 6.78 5.90
C GLU A 21 6.51 7.16 4.51
N GLY A 22 5.28 6.78 4.20
CA GLY A 22 4.70 7.09 2.89
C GLY A 22 3.52 6.20 2.54
N GLU A 23 3.06 6.35 1.31
CA GLU A 23 1.90 5.63 0.80
C GLU A 23 2.23 4.83 -0.44
N TRP A 24 1.77 3.57 -0.45
CA TRP A 24 1.74 2.73 -1.63
C TRP A 24 0.32 2.72 -2.16
N LEU A 25 0.17 3.03 -3.43
CA LEU A 25 -1.12 2.98 -4.10
C LEU A 25 -0.99 1.99 -5.25
N LYS A 26 -1.82 0.95 -5.20
CA LYS A 26 -1.99 0.04 -6.32
C LYS A 26 -3.30 0.32 -7.00
N TYR A 27 -3.22 0.54 -8.30
CA TYR A 27 -4.38 0.71 -9.16
C TYR A 27 -4.60 -0.55 -9.99
N PHE A 28 -5.86 -0.85 -10.28
CA PHE A 28 -6.23 -1.77 -11.34
C PHE A 28 -5.83 -1.19 -12.70
N ASP A 29 -5.79 -2.04 -13.72
CA ASP A 29 -5.55 -1.59 -15.11
C ASP A 29 -6.62 -0.57 -15.58
N THR A 30 -7.82 -0.64 -15.00
CA THR A 30 -8.91 0.33 -15.22
C THR A 30 -8.63 1.72 -14.64
N GLY A 31 -7.61 1.88 -13.80
CA GLY A 31 -7.32 3.11 -13.05
C GLY A 31 -8.00 3.19 -11.69
N ASP A 32 -8.82 2.21 -11.31
CA ASP A 32 -9.45 2.14 -9.99
C ASP A 32 -8.44 1.78 -8.90
N LEU A 33 -8.60 2.34 -7.70
CA LEU A 33 -7.74 1.99 -6.57
C LEU A 33 -8.01 0.55 -6.09
N GLN A 34 -7.04 -0.34 -6.26
CA GLN A 34 -7.06 -1.73 -5.82
C GLN A 34 -6.74 -1.84 -4.33
N TYR A 35 -5.64 -1.24 -3.88
CA TYR A 35 -5.37 -1.09 -2.46
C TYR A 35 -4.44 0.07 -2.18
N ARG A 36 -4.52 0.62 -0.97
CA ARG A 36 -3.59 1.60 -0.44
C ARG A 36 -2.89 1.06 0.81
N VAL A 37 -1.63 1.39 0.97
CA VAL A 37 -0.86 1.05 2.16
C VAL A 37 -0.17 2.29 2.67
N THR A 38 -0.43 2.69 3.92
CA THR A 38 0.17 3.89 4.52
C THR A 38 1.09 3.47 5.66
N PHE A 39 2.35 3.85 5.56
CA PHE A 39 3.33 3.69 6.63
C PHE A 39 3.49 5.02 7.35
N VAL A 40 3.19 5.04 8.64
CA VAL A 40 3.34 6.21 9.51
C VAL A 40 4.06 5.78 10.77
N LYS A 41 5.26 6.31 11.00
CA LYS A 41 6.12 6.07 12.17
C LYS A 41 6.36 4.57 12.43
N GLY A 42 6.58 3.79 11.37
CA GLY A 42 6.78 2.33 11.46
C GLY A 42 5.48 1.51 11.63
N VAL A 43 4.32 2.15 11.59
CA VAL A 43 3.02 1.46 11.57
C VAL A 43 2.50 1.45 10.13
N GLY A 44 2.37 0.26 9.55
CA GLY A 44 1.78 0.08 8.23
C GLY A 44 0.28 -0.19 8.33
N THR A 45 -0.50 0.52 7.55
CA THR A 45 -1.95 0.36 7.45
C THR A 45 -2.33 0.08 6.00
N MET A 46 -2.76 -1.13 5.72
CA MET A 46 -3.25 -1.55 4.41
C MET A 46 -4.76 -1.46 4.34
N GLN A 47 -5.29 -0.78 3.34
CA GLN A 47 -6.69 -0.77 2.96
C GLN A 47 -6.83 -1.33 1.56
N GLU A 48 -7.46 -2.50 1.44
CA GLU A 48 -7.79 -3.16 0.19
C GLU A 48 -9.23 -2.81 -0.20
N ARG A 49 -9.44 -2.36 -1.43
CA ARG A 49 -10.78 -2.15 -2.00
C ARG A 49 -11.02 -3.24 -3.03
N TYR A 50 -11.85 -4.21 -2.68
CA TYR A 50 -12.24 -5.24 -3.64
C TYR A 50 -13.17 -4.61 -4.70
N GLU A 51 -13.06 -5.09 -5.94
CA GLU A 51 -13.91 -4.70 -7.08
C GLU A 51 -15.42 -4.85 -6.75
N SER A 52 -15.74 -5.77 -5.82
CA SER A 52 -17.09 -5.97 -5.27
C SER A 52 -17.58 -4.85 -4.31
N GLY A 53 -16.81 -3.78 -4.12
CA GLY A 53 -17.15 -2.64 -3.25
C GLY A 53 -16.85 -2.85 -1.76
N LYS A 54 -16.34 -4.02 -1.37
CA LYS A 54 -15.94 -4.30 0.03
C LYS A 54 -14.59 -3.66 0.34
N LEU A 55 -14.55 -2.88 1.42
CA LEU A 55 -13.33 -2.28 1.94
C LEU A 55 -12.81 -3.12 3.10
N LYS A 56 -11.53 -3.50 3.05
CA LYS A 56 -10.88 -4.29 4.08
C LYS A 56 -9.65 -3.54 4.58
N GLU A 57 -9.64 -3.22 5.87
CA GLU A 57 -8.50 -2.59 6.52
C GLU A 57 -7.73 -3.61 7.35
N ARG A 58 -6.40 -3.55 7.26
CA ARG A 58 -5.44 -4.35 8.03
C ARG A 58 -4.34 -3.42 8.53
N LYS A 59 -4.17 -3.35 9.85
CA LYS A 59 -3.04 -2.66 10.47
C LYS A 59 -1.98 -3.67 10.84
N TYR A 60 -0.74 -3.37 10.54
CA TYR A 60 0.41 -4.13 10.95
C TYR A 60 1.44 -3.19 11.57
N ARG A 61 1.93 -3.58 12.73
CA ARG A 61 3.02 -2.87 13.40
C ARG A 61 4.30 -3.52 12.95
N ASN A 62 5.17 -2.79 12.26
CA ASN A 62 6.48 -3.31 11.92
C ASN A 62 7.31 -3.34 13.20
N ASN A 63 7.34 -4.49 13.86
CA ASN A 63 8.04 -4.68 15.12
C ASN A 63 9.51 -5.01 14.78
N PHE A 64 10.30 -3.97 14.47
CA PHE A 64 11.76 -4.07 14.43
C PHE A 64 12.32 -4.35 15.82
#